data_AF-A0A0L0DKW4-F1
#
_entry.id   AF-A0A0L0DKW4-F1
#
_cell.length_a   1.000
_cell.length_b   1.000
_cell.length_c   1.000
_cell.angle_alpha   90.00
_cell.angle_beta   90.00
_cell.angle_gamma   90.00
#
_symmetry.space_group_name_H-M   'P 1'
#
loop_
_entity.id
_entity.type
_entity.pdbx_description
1 polymer ?
#
loop_
_entity_poly.entity_id
_entity_poly.type
_entity_poly.pdbx_seq_one_letter_code
_entity_poly.pdbx_strand_id
1 'polypeptide(L)'
;MADATEEDAQPGGAGESLVIMTFNMLAPCYKRVSSAAVPGGRESGGSAWRARMEGQLEYIGEELDAVDEAAYAVVCLQEVWLESPEAMEMVEGFAAERGLVTHAWKRPRKKKDGVAILVDGRLAIDVADALCFKDHGNRVVGAVAVTLPLPTLVTVVVANVHLTYPHHAGDLRMREAQAKASLAWLDQTFGAEVPVVWCGDFNGEATQDAVVSTIVDAGFLSAYHAIHGSGESAGTDLARLDFVSHHTHAGTDVGVDYIWTRGPSLAPISAELLPTHLPSTVWPSTDDWPHSDHRPVLAILSVTETTQPAAAAAVASAPSAVK
;
A
#
# COMPACT_ATOMS: atom_id res chain seq x y z
N MET A 1 -40.34 -17.97 -29.60
CA MET A 1 -39.13 -18.43 -28.90
C MET A 1 -38.10 -17.35 -29.16
N ALA A 2 -37.92 -16.48 -28.17
CA ALA A 2 -37.01 -15.34 -28.27
C ALA A 2 -35.66 -15.78 -27.71
N ASP A 3 -34.64 -15.60 -28.54
CA ASP A 3 -33.24 -15.86 -28.27
C ASP A 3 -32.74 -14.73 -27.35
N ALA A 4 -32.24 -15.10 -26.17
CA ALA A 4 -31.62 -14.16 -25.23
C ALA A 4 -30.12 -14.16 -25.53
N THR A 5 -29.65 -13.07 -26.12
CA THR A 5 -28.23 -12.81 -26.33
C THR A 5 -27.55 -12.63 -24.98
N GLU A 6 -26.53 -13.45 -24.73
CA GLU A 6 -25.49 -13.21 -23.74
C GLU A 6 -24.85 -11.85 -24.05
N GLU A 7 -25.06 -10.86 -23.18
CA GLU A 7 -24.23 -9.66 -23.15
C GLU A 7 -22.87 -10.06 -22.58
N ASP A 8 -21.88 -10.15 -23.48
CA ASP A 8 -20.47 -10.11 -23.11
C ASP A 8 -20.22 -8.84 -22.28
N ALA A 9 -19.89 -9.01 -21.00
CA ALA A 9 -19.32 -7.97 -20.18
C ALA A 9 -17.98 -7.55 -20.81
N GLN A 10 -17.96 -6.40 -21.50
CA GLN A 10 -16.71 -5.82 -21.95
C GLN A 10 -15.83 -5.49 -20.74
N PRO A 11 -14.51 -5.77 -20.79
CA PRO A 11 -13.59 -5.29 -19.78
C PRO A 11 -13.63 -3.75 -19.76
N GLY A 12 -13.57 -3.20 -18.54
CA GLY A 12 -13.74 -1.79 -18.23
C GLY A 12 -12.97 -0.84 -19.14
N GLY A 13 -13.54 0.34 -19.34
CA GLY A 13 -12.96 1.36 -20.20
C GLY A 13 -11.55 1.75 -19.75
N ALA A 14 -10.70 2.07 -20.72
CA ALA A 14 -9.37 2.65 -20.48
C ALA A 14 -9.46 3.80 -19.45
N GLY A 15 -8.80 3.67 -18.30
CA GLY A 15 -8.86 4.64 -17.18
C GLY A 15 -9.63 4.19 -15.93
N GLU A 16 -10.20 2.97 -15.90
CA GLU A 16 -10.98 2.48 -14.74
C GLU A 16 -10.16 1.69 -13.71
N SER A 17 -8.82 1.63 -13.87
CA SER A 17 -7.97 0.79 -13.01
C SER A 17 -6.90 1.59 -12.27
N LEU A 18 -6.63 1.17 -11.02
CA LEU A 18 -5.53 1.63 -10.19
C LEU A 18 -4.46 0.53 -10.13
N VAL A 19 -3.25 0.86 -10.56
CA VAL A 19 -2.06 0.06 -10.30
C VAL A 19 -1.46 0.54 -9.00
N ILE A 20 -1.42 -0.34 -8.00
CA ILE A 20 -0.91 -0.06 -6.67
C ILE A 20 0.33 -0.91 -6.43
N MET A 21 1.46 -0.28 -6.11
CA MET A 21 2.65 -0.99 -5.65
C MET A 21 2.94 -0.61 -4.19
N THR A 22 3.35 -1.57 -3.37
CA THR A 22 3.94 -1.30 -2.06
C THR A 22 5.34 -1.91 -1.95
N PHE A 23 6.30 -1.13 -1.47
CA PHE A 23 7.68 -1.59 -1.36
C PHE A 23 8.46 -0.91 -0.22
N ASN A 24 8.98 -1.71 0.71
CA ASN A 24 9.92 -1.23 1.72
C ASN A 24 11.34 -1.18 1.13
N MET A 25 11.87 0.03 0.99
CA MET A 25 13.14 0.30 0.32
C MET A 25 14.38 -0.03 1.16
N LEU A 26 14.22 -0.37 2.44
CA LEU A 26 15.32 -0.57 3.39
C LEU A 26 16.27 0.65 3.41
N ALA A 27 16.00 1.59 4.32
CA ALA A 27 16.74 2.86 4.34
C ALA A 27 18.25 2.59 4.48
N PRO A 28 19.13 3.26 3.72
CA PRO A 28 20.57 3.03 3.82
C PRO A 28 21.16 3.24 5.22
N CYS A 29 20.51 4.08 6.03
CA CYS A 29 20.92 4.31 7.41
C CYS A 29 20.59 3.14 8.37
N TYR A 30 19.76 2.18 7.95
CA TYR A 30 19.44 0.96 8.70
C TYR A 30 20.05 -0.29 8.08
N LYS A 31 20.30 -0.34 6.77
CA LYS A 31 20.96 -1.48 6.16
C LYS A 31 22.35 -1.73 6.76
N ARG A 32 22.54 -2.91 7.35
CA ARG A 32 23.83 -3.34 7.92
C ARG A 32 24.74 -3.84 6.80
N VAL A 33 26.01 -3.45 6.85
CA VAL A 33 27.02 -3.93 5.89
C VAL A 33 28.24 -4.45 6.65
N SER A 34 28.68 -5.66 6.30
CA SER A 34 29.89 -6.28 6.83
C SER A 34 31.10 -5.89 5.96
N SER A 35 31.39 -4.60 5.87
CA SER A 35 32.54 -4.09 5.13
C SER A 35 33.44 -3.26 6.04
N ALA A 36 34.73 -3.62 6.11
CA ALA A 36 35.73 -2.87 6.86
C ALA A 36 35.90 -1.43 6.34
N ALA A 37 35.49 -1.17 5.09
CA ALA A 37 35.57 0.13 4.46
C ALA A 37 34.41 1.09 4.84
N VAL A 38 33.41 0.63 5.61
CA VAL A 38 32.22 1.42 5.94
C VAL A 38 32.16 1.72 7.44
N PRO A 39 32.55 2.93 7.87
CA PRO A 39 32.50 3.32 9.27
C PRO A 39 31.09 3.17 9.86
N GLY A 40 30.98 2.51 11.02
CA GLY A 40 29.71 2.28 11.71
C GLY A 40 28.86 1.13 11.16
N GLY A 41 29.30 0.45 10.10
CA GLY A 41 28.66 -0.78 9.60
C GLY A 41 27.27 -0.58 9.01
N ARG A 42 26.94 0.64 8.57
CA ARG A 42 25.68 0.97 7.87
C ARG A 42 25.96 1.43 6.46
N GLU A 43 25.14 1.02 5.49
CA GLU A 43 25.34 1.33 4.07
C GLU A 43 25.48 2.85 3.81
N SER A 44 24.75 3.67 4.59
CA SER A 44 24.85 5.14 4.59
C SER A 44 26.24 5.71 4.89
N GLY A 45 27.16 4.92 5.44
CA GLY A 45 28.55 5.33 5.69
C GLY A 45 29.45 5.27 4.46
N GLY A 46 28.96 4.72 3.35
CA GLY A 46 29.63 4.70 2.05
C GLY A 46 28.76 5.27 0.93
N SER A 47 29.11 4.97 -0.33
CA SER A 47 28.36 5.42 -1.53
C SER A 47 27.53 4.32 -2.20
N ALA A 48 27.67 3.05 -1.77
CA ALA A 48 27.04 1.90 -2.41
C ALA A 48 25.49 1.94 -2.37
N TRP A 49 24.93 2.68 -1.41
CA TRP A 49 23.48 2.86 -1.30
C TRP A 49 22.87 3.54 -2.52
N ARG A 50 23.62 4.41 -3.22
CA ARG A 50 23.13 5.11 -4.42
C ARG A 50 22.78 4.14 -5.52
N ALA A 51 23.74 3.30 -5.92
CA ALA A 51 23.55 2.30 -6.95
C ALA A 51 22.41 1.31 -6.62
N ARG A 52 22.26 0.94 -5.34
CA ARG A 52 21.12 0.12 -4.91
C ARG A 52 19.80 0.85 -5.07
N MET A 53 19.73 2.11 -4.65
CA MET A 53 18.53 2.92 -4.74
C MET A 53 18.16 3.25 -6.19
N GLU A 54 19.15 3.49 -7.05
CA GLU A 54 18.97 3.59 -8.51
C GLU A 54 18.34 2.29 -9.05
N GLY A 55 18.92 1.13 -8.75
CA GLY A 55 18.35 -0.15 -9.18
C GLY A 55 16.97 -0.45 -8.62
N GLN A 56 16.64 0.03 -7.40
CA GLN A 56 15.29 -0.07 -6.85
C GLN A 56 14.28 0.77 -7.65
N LEU A 57 14.64 2.01 -7.97
CA LEU A 57 13.78 2.92 -8.74
C LEU A 57 13.64 2.47 -10.19
N GLU A 58 14.73 1.99 -10.81
CA GLU A 58 14.71 1.36 -12.14
C GLU A 58 13.76 0.17 -12.16
N TYR A 59 13.87 -0.74 -11.18
CA TYR A 59 12.98 -1.89 -11.05
C TYR A 59 11.51 -1.50 -10.90
N ILE A 60 11.19 -0.53 -10.02
CA ILE A 60 9.82 0.02 -9.91
C ILE A 60 9.36 0.55 -11.27
N GLY A 61 10.23 1.27 -11.97
CA GLY A 61 9.94 1.82 -13.28
C GLY A 61 9.61 0.76 -14.33
N GLU A 62 10.41 -0.31 -14.42
CA GLU A 62 10.20 -1.42 -15.35
C GLU A 62 8.84 -2.10 -15.10
N GLU A 63 8.48 -2.32 -13.83
CA GLU A 63 7.20 -2.93 -13.45
C GLU A 63 6.01 -2.00 -13.74
N LEU A 64 6.19 -0.69 -13.63
CA LEU A 64 5.17 0.29 -14.06
C LEU A 64 5.07 0.43 -15.58
N ASP A 65 6.16 0.20 -16.32
CA ASP A 65 6.14 0.22 -17.80
C ASP A 65 5.48 -1.05 -18.37
N ALA A 66 5.41 -2.13 -17.57
CA ALA A 66 4.79 -3.40 -17.96
C ALA A 66 3.26 -3.43 -17.77
N VAL A 67 2.66 -2.47 -17.07
CA VAL A 67 1.21 -2.34 -16.91
C VAL A 67 0.59 -1.47 -18.01
N ASP A 68 -0.72 -1.52 -18.16
CA ASP A 68 -1.45 -0.70 -19.13
C ASP A 68 -1.24 0.80 -18.83
N GLU A 69 -0.76 1.57 -19.81
CA GLU A 69 -0.53 3.03 -19.72
C GLU A 69 -1.83 3.80 -19.40
N ALA A 70 -2.99 3.23 -19.73
CA ALA A 70 -4.28 3.80 -19.38
C ALA A 70 -4.61 3.68 -17.87
N ALA A 71 -3.98 2.78 -17.14
CA ALA A 71 -4.17 2.64 -15.70
C ALA A 71 -3.46 3.76 -14.93
N TYR A 72 -4.03 4.18 -13.80
CA TYR A 72 -3.41 5.16 -12.91
C TYR A 72 -2.47 4.49 -11.91
N ALA A 73 -1.25 4.98 -11.78
CA ALA A 73 -0.25 4.38 -10.89
C ALA A 73 -0.19 5.08 -9.52
N VAL A 74 -0.10 4.29 -8.44
CA VAL A 74 0.24 4.77 -7.11
C VAL A 74 1.29 3.85 -6.47
N VAL A 75 2.43 4.41 -6.07
CA VAL A 75 3.54 3.67 -5.45
C VAL A 75 3.68 4.07 -3.99
N CYS A 76 3.53 3.12 -3.09
CA CYS A 76 3.65 3.28 -1.64
C CYS A 76 5.01 2.75 -1.16
N LEU A 77 5.89 3.65 -0.72
CA LEU A 77 7.25 3.31 -0.29
C LEU A 77 7.39 3.41 1.22
N GLN A 78 8.03 2.42 1.85
CA GLN A 78 8.43 2.46 3.26
C GLN A 78 9.95 2.54 3.40
N GLU A 79 10.41 3.03 4.56
CA GLU A 79 11.83 3.28 4.83
C GLU A 79 12.52 4.17 3.79
N VAL A 80 11.80 5.13 3.21
CA VAL A 80 12.40 6.17 2.36
C VAL A 80 13.30 7.05 3.22
N TRP A 81 14.55 7.27 2.83
CA TRP A 81 15.55 7.99 3.65
C TRP A 81 15.38 9.53 3.60
N LEU A 82 14.27 10.00 4.14
CA LEU A 82 13.81 11.40 4.16
C LEU A 82 14.77 12.43 4.77
N GLU A 83 15.74 12.03 5.60
CA GLU A 83 16.77 12.93 6.13
C GLU A 83 17.96 13.14 5.16
N SER A 84 18.05 12.36 4.09
CA SER A 84 19.04 12.55 3.02
C SER A 84 18.42 13.34 1.87
N PRO A 85 18.80 14.61 1.65
CA PRO A 85 18.30 15.39 0.51
C PRO A 85 18.57 14.70 -0.84
N GLU A 86 19.72 14.04 -0.96
CA GLU A 86 20.10 13.32 -2.17
C GLU A 86 19.21 12.09 -2.43
N ALA A 87 18.86 11.34 -1.38
CA ALA A 87 17.92 10.23 -1.55
C ALA A 87 16.52 10.73 -1.94
N MET A 88 16.08 11.85 -1.38
CA MET A 88 14.80 12.47 -1.76
C MET A 88 14.84 12.99 -3.20
N GLU A 89 15.93 13.62 -3.63
CA GLU A 89 16.12 14.08 -5.02
C GLU A 89 16.00 12.92 -6.02
N MET A 90 16.53 11.74 -5.67
CA MET A 90 16.38 10.53 -6.50
C MET A 90 14.92 10.07 -6.60
N VAL A 91 14.18 10.03 -5.47
CA VAL A 91 12.75 9.64 -5.47
C VAL A 91 11.89 10.65 -6.22
N GLU A 92 12.08 11.94 -5.94
CA GLU A 92 11.32 13.02 -6.57
C GLU A 92 11.65 13.17 -8.05
N GLY A 93 12.92 12.96 -8.44
CA GLY A 93 13.36 12.91 -9.83
C GLY A 93 12.71 11.76 -10.60
N PHE A 94 12.78 10.54 -10.06
CA PHE A 94 12.08 9.37 -10.61
C PHE A 94 10.57 9.63 -10.77
N ALA A 95 9.94 10.19 -9.74
CA ALA A 95 8.51 10.51 -9.77
C ALA A 95 8.20 11.53 -10.87
N ALA A 96 8.95 12.63 -10.95
CA ALA A 96 8.74 13.70 -11.92
C ALA A 96 8.93 13.22 -13.37
N GLU A 97 9.95 12.39 -13.63
CA GLU A 97 10.19 11.80 -14.96
C GLU A 97 9.03 10.93 -15.44
N ARG A 98 8.27 10.35 -14.51
CA ARG A 98 7.11 9.48 -14.78
C ARG A 98 5.77 10.18 -14.59
N GLY A 99 5.75 11.50 -14.39
CA GLY A 99 4.52 12.25 -14.17
C GLY A 99 3.82 11.93 -12.85
N LEU A 100 4.53 11.38 -11.86
CA LEU A 100 4.03 11.11 -10.51
C LEU A 100 4.31 12.31 -9.59
N VAL A 101 3.41 12.53 -8.63
CA VAL A 101 3.51 13.54 -7.57
C VAL A 101 3.89 12.86 -6.26
N THR A 102 4.95 13.35 -5.61
CA THR A 102 5.46 12.76 -4.36
C THR A 102 4.84 13.40 -3.13
N HIS A 103 4.24 12.57 -2.26
CA HIS A 103 3.83 12.94 -0.90
C HIS A 103 4.61 12.10 0.10
N ALA A 104 5.31 12.72 1.05
CA ALA A 104 6.15 11.97 1.99
C ALA A 104 6.09 12.52 3.42
N TRP A 105 6.13 11.59 4.37
CA TRP A 105 6.02 11.90 5.80
C TRP A 105 7.08 11.16 6.61
N LYS A 106 7.94 11.94 7.28
CA LYS A 106 9.03 11.43 8.12
C LYS A 106 8.48 10.84 9.43
N ARG A 107 9.05 9.71 9.85
CA ARG A 107 8.81 9.16 11.20
C ARG A 107 9.22 10.18 12.27
N PRO A 108 8.48 10.28 13.38
CA PRO A 108 8.76 11.28 14.40
C PRO A 108 10.10 11.06 15.12
N ARG A 109 10.51 12.08 15.87
CA ARG A 109 11.75 12.13 16.67
C ARG A 109 13.01 12.02 15.79
N LYS A 110 13.96 11.16 16.18
CA LYS A 110 15.29 11.02 15.55
C LYS A 110 15.32 9.98 14.42
N LYS A 111 14.16 9.47 14.01
CA LYS A 111 14.08 8.55 12.88
C LYS A 111 14.43 9.32 11.61
N LYS A 112 15.18 8.69 10.71
CA LYS A 112 15.76 9.35 9.52
C LYS A 112 14.93 9.12 8.25
N ASP A 113 13.98 8.21 8.35
CA ASP A 113 13.18 7.70 7.26
C ASP A 113 11.69 7.95 7.51
N GLY A 114 10.86 7.46 6.59
CA GLY A 114 9.42 7.57 6.66
C GLY A 114 8.75 6.80 5.53
N VAL A 115 7.54 7.24 5.21
CA VAL A 115 6.73 6.69 4.12
C VAL A 115 6.60 7.74 3.02
N ALA A 116 6.50 7.29 1.78
CA ALA A 116 6.16 8.12 0.63
C ALA A 116 5.04 7.47 -0.19
N ILE A 117 4.21 8.29 -0.83
CA ILE A 117 3.20 7.89 -1.78
C ILE A 117 3.46 8.70 -3.05
N LEU A 118 3.77 8.01 -4.14
CA LEU A 118 3.93 8.59 -5.47
C LEU A 118 2.61 8.40 -6.22
N VAL A 119 1.93 9.48 -6.59
CA VAL A 119 0.58 9.44 -7.17
C VAL A 119 0.62 9.90 -8.61
N ASP A 120 -0.03 9.18 -9.51
CA ASP A 120 -0.22 9.61 -10.90
C ASP A 120 -0.76 11.05 -10.98
N GLY A 121 -0.03 11.94 -11.65
CA GLY A 121 -0.38 13.36 -11.77
C GLY A 121 -1.65 13.63 -12.58
N ARG A 122 -2.22 12.60 -13.25
CA ARG A 122 -3.53 12.67 -13.90
C ARG A 122 -4.68 12.61 -12.89
N LEU A 123 -4.45 12.15 -11.67
CA LEU A 123 -5.45 12.09 -10.60
C LEU A 123 -5.56 13.43 -9.87
N ALA A 124 -6.79 13.82 -9.53
CA ALA A 124 -6.99 14.94 -8.63
C ALA A 124 -6.65 14.51 -7.20
N ILE A 125 -5.81 15.29 -6.53
CA ILE A 125 -5.41 15.04 -5.13
C ILE A 125 -6.20 16.00 -4.24
N ASP A 126 -7.16 15.45 -3.50
CA ASP A 126 -8.09 16.25 -2.69
C ASP A 126 -7.51 16.58 -1.31
N VAL A 127 -6.93 15.57 -0.66
CA VAL A 127 -6.38 15.66 0.70
C VAL A 127 -5.15 14.79 0.80
N ALA A 128 -4.08 15.30 1.41
CA ALA A 128 -2.91 14.51 1.81
C ALA A 128 -2.60 14.81 3.29
N ASP A 129 -2.65 13.78 4.13
CA ASP A 129 -2.47 13.93 5.59
C ASP A 129 -1.74 12.73 6.20
N ALA A 130 -1.28 12.85 7.45
CA ALA A 130 -0.61 11.77 8.16
C ALA A 130 -0.87 11.76 9.67
N LEU A 131 -1.00 10.55 10.21
CA LEU A 131 -1.02 10.29 11.64
C LEU A 131 0.37 9.84 12.13
N CYS A 132 0.90 10.57 13.12
CA CYS A 132 2.20 10.28 13.73
C CYS A 132 2.08 9.61 15.10
N PHE A 133 2.73 8.46 15.26
CA PHE A 133 2.78 7.70 16.52
C PHE A 133 4.01 8.06 17.36
N LYS A 134 3.99 9.22 18.04
CA LYS A 134 5.16 9.75 18.79
C LYS A 134 5.57 8.91 20.01
N ASP A 135 4.61 8.27 20.65
CA ASP A 135 4.83 7.49 21.89
C ASP A 135 4.63 5.98 21.69
N HIS A 136 4.34 5.57 20.45
CA HIS A 136 4.11 4.19 20.07
C HIS A 136 5.02 3.89 18.87
N GLY A 137 6.28 3.52 19.13
CA GLY A 137 7.20 3.00 18.11
C GLY A 137 7.84 4.04 17.17
N ASN A 138 7.48 5.33 17.30
CA ASN A 138 7.89 6.39 16.38
C ASN A 138 7.53 6.05 14.93
N ARG A 139 6.28 5.67 14.70
CA ARG A 139 5.76 5.31 13.37
C ARG A 139 4.94 6.45 12.76
N VAL A 140 4.60 6.31 11.50
CA VAL A 140 3.73 7.21 10.75
C VAL A 140 2.88 6.38 9.78
N VAL A 141 1.62 6.77 9.61
CA VAL A 141 0.80 6.41 8.46
C VAL A 141 0.52 7.68 7.68
N GLY A 142 0.79 7.68 6.37
CA GLY A 142 0.43 8.75 5.46
C GLY A 142 -0.72 8.30 4.58
N ALA A 143 -1.59 9.23 4.15
CA ALA A 143 -2.65 8.92 3.21
C ALA A 143 -2.90 10.08 2.25
N VAL A 144 -3.29 9.73 1.02
CA VAL A 144 -3.72 10.65 -0.03
C VAL A 144 -5.09 10.23 -0.52
N ALA A 145 -6.07 11.15 -0.49
CA ALA A 145 -7.34 10.98 -1.17
C ALA A 145 -7.16 11.43 -2.63
N VAL A 146 -7.42 10.50 -3.55
CA VAL A 146 -7.31 10.71 -5.00
C VAL A 146 -8.68 10.51 -5.64
N THR A 147 -9.02 11.38 -6.58
CA THR A 147 -10.26 11.28 -7.34
C THR A 147 -9.97 10.85 -8.78
N LEU A 148 -10.58 9.74 -9.18
CA LEU A 148 -10.48 9.18 -10.52
C LEU A 148 -11.49 9.86 -11.45
N PRO A 149 -11.09 10.23 -12.68
CA PRO A 149 -11.96 10.89 -13.65
C PRO A 149 -12.82 9.87 -14.44
N LEU A 150 -13.57 9.04 -13.71
CA LEU A 150 -14.56 8.13 -14.29
C LEU A 150 -15.84 8.92 -14.69
N PRO A 151 -16.80 8.33 -15.43
CA PRO A 151 -18.05 9.02 -15.79
C PRO A 151 -18.75 9.67 -14.59
N THR A 152 -18.67 9.02 -13.43
CA THR A 152 -18.93 9.59 -12.11
C THR A 152 -17.64 9.61 -11.30
N LEU A 153 -17.27 10.77 -10.74
CA LEU A 153 -16.04 10.90 -9.96
C LEU A 153 -16.06 9.94 -8.75
N VAL A 154 -15.03 9.10 -8.64
CA VAL A 154 -14.83 8.19 -7.50
C VAL A 154 -13.59 8.62 -6.74
N THR A 155 -13.75 8.97 -5.46
CA THR A 155 -12.65 9.25 -4.55
C THR A 155 -12.22 7.97 -3.85
N VAL A 156 -10.92 7.68 -3.85
CA VAL A 156 -10.28 6.56 -3.15
C VAL A 156 -9.19 7.12 -2.25
N VAL A 157 -9.10 6.63 -1.03
CA VAL A 157 -7.99 6.94 -0.11
C VAL A 157 -6.92 5.89 -0.27
N VAL A 158 -5.69 6.30 -0.64
CA VAL A 158 -4.52 5.44 -0.61
C VAL A 158 -3.71 5.76 0.64
N ALA A 159 -3.62 4.81 1.57
CA ALA A 159 -2.86 4.92 2.80
C ALA A 159 -1.59 4.06 2.74
N ASN A 160 -0.51 4.53 3.33
CA ASN A 160 0.78 3.85 3.40
C ASN A 160 1.33 3.86 4.84
N VAL A 161 1.73 2.70 5.35
CA VAL A 161 2.22 2.54 6.72
C VAL A 161 3.48 1.69 6.82
N HIS A 162 4.26 1.92 7.87
CA HIS A 162 5.26 0.96 8.34
C HIS A 162 5.12 0.80 9.86
N LEU A 163 4.41 -0.25 10.28
CA LEU A 163 4.07 -0.51 11.68
C LEU A 163 5.27 -1.03 12.49
N THR A 164 5.17 -1.05 13.82
CA THR A 164 6.27 -1.51 14.70
C THR A 164 6.69 -2.96 14.41
N TYR A 165 8.00 -3.18 14.27
CA TYR A 165 8.61 -4.51 14.17
C TYR A 165 8.53 -5.23 15.52
N PRO A 166 8.18 -6.52 15.59
CA PRO A 166 7.89 -7.20 16.83
C PRO A 166 9.15 -7.80 17.48
N HIS A 167 9.98 -6.98 18.14
CA HIS A 167 11.15 -7.51 18.84
C HIS A 167 10.77 -8.29 20.12
N HIS A 168 9.66 -7.92 20.76
CA HIS A 168 9.13 -8.59 21.95
C HIS A 168 7.61 -8.43 22.07
N ALA A 169 6.97 -9.16 23.00
CA ALA A 169 5.51 -9.15 23.18
C ALA A 169 4.89 -7.76 23.44
N GLY A 170 5.66 -6.79 23.96
CA GLY A 170 5.20 -5.41 24.08
C GLY A 170 4.97 -4.72 22.72
N ASP A 171 5.76 -5.08 21.72
CA ASP A 171 5.67 -4.53 20.37
C ASP A 171 4.44 -5.06 19.64
N LEU A 172 4.06 -6.32 19.87
CA LEU A 172 2.82 -6.90 19.31
C LEU A 172 1.60 -6.05 19.70
N ARG A 173 1.44 -5.75 20.99
CA ARG A 173 0.34 -4.89 21.48
C ARG A 173 0.43 -3.47 20.94
N MET A 174 1.65 -2.92 20.86
CA MET A 174 1.87 -1.58 20.32
C MET A 174 1.47 -1.51 18.85
N ARG A 175 1.82 -2.53 18.07
CA ARG A 175 1.50 -2.64 16.64
C ARG A 175 -0.02 -2.74 16.42
N GLU A 176 -0.70 -3.57 17.21
CA GLU A 176 -2.17 -3.66 17.19
C GLU A 176 -2.82 -2.31 17.52
N ALA A 177 -2.32 -1.61 18.53
CA ALA A 177 -2.81 -0.26 18.88
C ALA A 177 -2.58 0.75 17.74
N GLN A 178 -1.46 0.67 17.03
CA GLN A 178 -1.20 1.49 15.85
C GLN A 178 -2.22 1.20 14.74
N ALA A 179 -2.48 -0.08 14.44
CA ALA A 179 -3.47 -0.47 13.42
C ALA A 179 -4.87 0.07 13.75
N LYS A 180 -5.33 -0.10 14.99
CA LYS A 180 -6.62 0.43 15.47
C LYS A 180 -6.71 1.96 15.36
N ALA A 181 -5.64 2.65 15.75
CA ALA A 181 -5.58 4.10 15.68
C ALA A 181 -5.51 4.61 14.21
N SER A 182 -4.81 3.90 13.33
CA SER A 182 -4.81 4.18 11.88
C SER A 182 -6.20 4.05 11.30
N LEU A 183 -6.92 2.97 11.59
CA LEU A 183 -8.30 2.76 11.13
C LEU A 183 -9.23 3.89 11.60
N ALA A 184 -9.20 4.20 12.90
CA ALA A 184 -10.02 5.26 13.46
C ALA A 184 -9.70 6.63 12.84
N TRP A 185 -8.42 6.91 12.54
CA TRP A 185 -8.00 8.13 11.87
C TRP A 185 -8.44 8.17 10.40
N LEU A 186 -8.32 7.07 9.67
CA LEU A 186 -8.79 6.99 8.27
C LEU A 186 -10.29 7.31 8.20
N ASP A 187 -11.10 6.69 9.06
CA ASP A 187 -12.55 6.90 9.09
C ASP A 187 -12.93 8.33 9.51
N GLN A 188 -12.19 8.93 10.46
CA GLN A 188 -12.47 10.30 10.95
C GLN A 188 -12.02 11.38 9.98
N THR A 189 -10.89 11.19 9.30
CA THR A 189 -10.28 12.20 8.42
C THR A 189 -10.88 12.16 7.02
N PHE A 190 -11.12 10.96 6.48
CA PHE A 190 -11.55 10.80 5.09
C PHE A 190 -13.00 10.33 4.96
N GLY A 191 -13.59 9.79 6.03
CA GLY A 191 -14.96 9.27 6.06
C GLY A 191 -15.00 7.75 5.95
N ALA A 192 -15.79 7.12 6.81
CA ALA A 192 -15.87 5.65 6.92
C ALA A 192 -16.41 4.95 5.64
N GLU A 193 -17.21 5.66 4.83
CA GLU A 193 -17.79 5.14 3.59
C GLU A 193 -16.87 5.29 2.37
N VAL A 194 -15.77 6.05 2.49
CA VAL A 194 -14.86 6.27 1.37
C VAL A 194 -14.03 5.01 1.14
N PRO A 195 -13.93 4.50 -0.10
CA PRO A 195 -13.08 3.36 -0.41
C PRO A 195 -11.63 3.61 -0.03
N VAL A 196 -10.98 2.60 0.56
CA VAL A 196 -9.59 2.69 1.04
C VAL A 196 -8.75 1.57 0.44
N VAL A 197 -7.60 1.94 -0.11
CA VAL A 197 -6.47 1.05 -0.37
C VAL A 197 -5.43 1.31 0.71
N TRP A 198 -5.14 0.32 1.56
CA TRP A 198 -4.17 0.46 2.64
C TRP A 198 -2.95 -0.43 2.41
N CYS A 199 -1.86 0.21 2.04
CA CYS A 199 -0.59 -0.39 1.69
C CYS A 199 0.41 -0.35 2.85
N GLY A 200 1.37 -1.26 2.81
CA GLY A 200 2.63 -1.06 3.51
C GLY A 200 3.20 -2.31 4.16
N ASP A 201 4.24 -2.07 4.96
CA ASP A 201 4.86 -3.06 5.83
C ASP A 201 4.12 -3.05 7.18
N PHE A 202 3.23 -4.02 7.35
CA PHE A 202 2.44 -4.17 8.56
C PHE A 202 3.22 -4.89 9.68
N ASN A 203 4.36 -5.51 9.38
CA ASN A 203 5.14 -6.32 10.31
C ASN A 203 4.34 -7.43 11.04
N GLY A 204 3.13 -7.77 10.59
CA GLY A 204 2.24 -8.74 11.18
C GLY A 204 1.86 -9.81 10.17
N GLU A 205 2.02 -11.08 10.54
CA GLU A 205 1.80 -12.22 9.65
C GLU A 205 0.34 -12.71 9.67
N ALA A 206 -0.09 -13.25 8.54
CA ALA A 206 -1.45 -13.74 8.27
C ALA A 206 -2.03 -14.67 9.34
N THR A 207 -1.24 -15.63 9.84
CA THR A 207 -1.74 -16.75 10.64
C THR A 207 -1.73 -16.50 12.15
N GLN A 208 -1.09 -15.42 12.64
CA GLN A 208 -0.72 -15.31 14.06
C GLN A 208 -0.77 -13.89 14.63
N ASP A 209 -1.19 -12.88 13.86
CA ASP A 209 -1.12 -11.48 14.30
C ASP A 209 -2.48 -10.79 14.48
N ALA A 210 -2.66 -10.15 15.65
CA ALA A 210 -3.85 -9.37 15.96
C ALA A 210 -4.04 -8.14 15.06
N VAL A 211 -2.98 -7.66 14.40
CA VAL A 211 -3.06 -6.60 13.39
C VAL A 211 -3.85 -7.08 12.19
N VAL A 212 -3.58 -8.29 11.70
CA VAL A 212 -4.27 -8.85 10.54
C VAL A 212 -5.75 -9.04 10.86
N SER A 213 -6.08 -9.65 12.01
CA SER A 213 -7.48 -9.81 12.42
C SER A 213 -8.17 -8.45 12.58
N THR A 214 -7.51 -7.46 13.16
CA THR A 214 -8.06 -6.09 13.30
C THR A 214 -8.40 -5.47 11.94
N ILE A 215 -7.58 -5.69 10.91
CA ILE A 215 -7.78 -5.14 9.57
C ILE A 215 -8.93 -5.86 8.86
N VAL A 216 -8.97 -7.19 8.93
CA VAL A 216 -10.07 -8.00 8.36
C VAL A 216 -11.40 -7.70 9.04
N ASP A 217 -11.42 -7.58 10.38
CA ASP A 217 -12.62 -7.22 11.16
C ASP A 217 -13.13 -5.81 10.80
N ALA A 218 -12.26 -4.93 10.31
CA ALA A 218 -12.62 -3.60 9.80
C ALA A 218 -13.12 -3.63 8.33
N GLY A 219 -13.31 -4.81 7.74
CA GLY A 219 -13.88 -5.01 6.41
C GLY A 219 -12.88 -4.93 5.27
N PHE A 220 -11.58 -5.01 5.56
CA PHE A 220 -10.54 -5.03 4.52
C PHE A 220 -10.31 -6.45 3.97
N LEU A 221 -10.02 -6.51 2.67
CA LEU A 221 -9.60 -7.70 1.94
C LEU A 221 -8.15 -7.55 1.48
N SER A 222 -7.33 -8.58 1.68
CA SER A 222 -5.97 -8.61 1.11
C SER A 222 -6.05 -8.89 -0.38
N ALA A 223 -5.51 -7.99 -1.22
CA ALA A 223 -5.54 -8.15 -2.67
C ALA A 223 -4.86 -9.45 -3.13
N TYR A 224 -3.68 -9.77 -2.57
CA TYR A 224 -2.96 -11.02 -2.88
C TYR A 224 -3.81 -12.26 -2.56
N HIS A 225 -4.39 -12.31 -1.36
CA HIS A 225 -5.17 -13.47 -0.94
C HIS A 225 -6.56 -13.53 -1.60
N ALA A 226 -7.09 -12.41 -2.09
CA ALA A 226 -8.31 -12.40 -2.88
C ALA A 226 -8.09 -13.05 -4.26
N ILE A 227 -6.92 -12.81 -4.87
CA ILE A 227 -6.56 -13.35 -6.20
C ILE A 227 -6.11 -14.81 -6.13
N HIS A 228 -5.25 -15.15 -5.16
CA HIS A 228 -4.66 -16.49 -5.06
C HIS A 228 -5.47 -17.44 -4.17
N GLY A 229 -6.40 -16.90 -3.38
CA GLY A 229 -7.27 -17.65 -2.46
C GLY A 229 -8.29 -18.52 -3.18
N SER A 230 -8.89 -19.44 -2.43
CA SER A 230 -10.00 -20.26 -2.93
C SER A 230 -11.21 -20.18 -2.01
N GLY A 231 -12.40 -20.14 -2.61
CA GLY A 231 -13.68 -20.14 -1.91
C GLY A 231 -14.13 -18.75 -1.42
N GLU A 232 -15.27 -18.74 -0.73
CA GLU A 232 -15.97 -17.52 -0.28
C GLU A 232 -15.18 -16.68 0.73
N SER A 233 -14.13 -17.25 1.33
CA SER A 233 -13.24 -16.57 2.29
C SER A 233 -11.96 -16.02 1.66
N ALA A 234 -11.83 -16.02 0.33
CA ALA A 234 -10.69 -15.43 -0.35
C ALA A 234 -10.50 -13.97 0.07
N GLY A 235 -9.27 -13.59 0.42
CA GLY A 235 -8.94 -12.25 0.91
C GLY A 235 -9.19 -11.98 2.40
N THR A 236 -9.88 -12.87 3.14
CA THR A 236 -10.13 -12.73 4.59
C THR A 236 -9.54 -13.87 5.42
N ASP A 237 -9.54 -15.10 4.92
CA ASP A 237 -8.88 -16.25 5.54
C ASP A 237 -7.47 -16.42 4.97
N LEU A 238 -6.55 -15.62 5.51
CA LEU A 238 -5.17 -15.56 5.01
C LEU A 238 -4.35 -16.77 5.43
N ALA A 239 -4.82 -17.55 6.41
CA ALA A 239 -4.08 -18.70 6.94
C ALA A 239 -3.91 -19.85 5.95
N ARG A 240 -4.54 -19.74 4.78
CA ARG A 240 -4.55 -20.75 3.72
C ARG A 240 -3.48 -20.54 2.67
N LEU A 241 -2.81 -19.39 2.66
CA LEU A 241 -1.79 -19.05 1.68
C LEU A 241 -0.62 -18.37 2.36
N ASP A 242 0.55 -18.97 2.21
CA ASP A 242 1.80 -18.33 2.61
C ASP A 242 2.31 -17.48 1.44
N PHE A 243 2.85 -16.30 1.75
CA PHE A 243 3.73 -15.56 0.85
C PHE A 243 4.84 -14.93 1.69
N VAL A 244 6.05 -14.85 1.13
CA VAL A 244 7.26 -14.40 1.83
C VAL A 244 7.72 -13.09 1.22
N SER A 245 7.31 -11.98 1.83
CA SER A 245 7.65 -10.63 1.38
C SER A 245 8.86 -10.04 2.09
N HIS A 246 9.31 -10.61 3.22
CA HIS A 246 10.41 -10.06 4.02
C HIS A 246 11.35 -11.16 4.53
N HIS A 247 12.64 -10.99 4.32
CA HIS A 247 13.68 -11.70 5.07
C HIS A 247 14.19 -10.86 6.23
N THR A 248 13.75 -11.21 7.43
CA THR A 248 14.06 -10.43 8.63
C THR A 248 15.55 -10.46 8.94
N HIS A 249 16.02 -9.45 9.67
CA HIS A 249 17.38 -9.41 10.21
C HIS A 249 17.71 -10.55 11.20
N ALA A 250 16.70 -11.33 11.63
CA ALA A 250 16.86 -12.52 12.45
C ALA A 250 17.05 -13.81 11.61
N GLY A 251 16.98 -13.72 10.27
CA GLY A 251 17.07 -14.85 9.36
C GLY A 251 15.76 -15.61 9.18
N THR A 252 14.63 -15.00 9.52
CA THR A 252 13.29 -15.57 9.34
C THR A 252 12.60 -14.96 8.12
N ASP A 253 11.95 -15.81 7.33
CA ASP A 253 11.15 -15.49 6.17
C ASP A 253 9.68 -15.30 6.57
N VAL A 254 9.10 -14.13 6.29
CA VAL A 254 7.75 -13.76 6.73
C VAL A 254 6.97 -13.00 5.65
N GLY A 255 5.63 -13.06 5.72
CA GLY A 255 4.70 -12.31 4.87
C GLY A 255 4.08 -11.12 5.62
N VAL A 256 4.53 -9.91 5.32
CA VAL A 256 4.19 -8.71 6.11
C VAL A 256 3.84 -7.47 5.27
N ASP A 257 4.07 -7.52 3.96
CA ASP A 257 3.80 -6.42 3.04
C ASP A 257 2.47 -6.66 2.31
N TYR A 258 1.49 -5.80 2.56
CA TYR A 258 0.12 -6.01 2.07
C TYR A 258 -0.40 -4.82 1.29
N ILE A 259 -1.26 -5.11 0.32
CA ILE A 259 -2.22 -4.16 -0.26
C ILE A 259 -3.61 -4.62 0.20
N TRP A 260 -4.19 -3.87 1.12
CA TRP A 260 -5.54 -4.08 1.62
C TRP A 260 -6.54 -3.20 0.88
N THR A 261 -7.74 -3.69 0.65
CA THR A 261 -8.82 -2.93 0.01
C THR A 261 -10.09 -2.98 0.85
N ARG A 262 -10.78 -1.86 1.00
CA ARG A 262 -12.09 -1.75 1.67
C ARG A 262 -12.99 -0.83 0.86
N GLY A 263 -14.25 -1.21 0.71
CA GLY A 263 -15.27 -0.41 0.05
C GLY A 263 -15.74 -1.03 -1.27
N PRO A 264 -17.01 -0.85 -1.64
CA PRO A 264 -17.63 -1.58 -2.74
C PRO A 264 -17.15 -1.15 -4.14
N SER A 265 -16.41 -0.05 -4.23
CA SER A 265 -15.86 0.47 -5.50
C SER A 265 -14.52 -0.15 -5.88
N LEU A 266 -13.93 -1.00 -5.04
CA LEU A 266 -12.60 -1.56 -5.25
C LEU A 266 -12.68 -3.08 -5.36
N ALA A 267 -12.14 -3.62 -6.45
CA ALA A 267 -11.94 -5.06 -6.58
C ALA A 267 -10.55 -5.36 -7.17
N PRO A 268 -9.76 -6.26 -6.57
CA PRO A 268 -8.52 -6.72 -7.17
C PRO A 268 -8.78 -7.47 -8.49
N ILE A 269 -8.08 -7.08 -9.55
CA ILE A 269 -8.00 -7.79 -10.85
C ILE A 269 -6.81 -8.74 -10.85
N SER A 270 -5.67 -8.28 -10.33
CA SER A 270 -4.45 -9.07 -10.16
C SER A 270 -3.69 -8.59 -8.93
N ALA A 271 -2.85 -9.45 -8.37
CA ALA A 271 -1.99 -9.13 -7.24
C ALA A 271 -0.81 -10.10 -7.19
N GLU A 272 0.40 -9.57 -7.28
CA GLU A 272 1.63 -10.36 -7.44
C GLU A 272 2.72 -9.92 -6.45
N LEU A 273 3.50 -10.90 -5.99
CA LEU A 273 4.74 -10.66 -5.26
C LEU A 273 5.90 -10.64 -6.25
N LEU A 274 6.55 -9.49 -6.37
CA LEU A 274 7.58 -9.24 -7.36
C LEU A 274 8.97 -9.67 -6.87
N PRO A 275 9.86 -10.17 -7.73
CA PRO A 275 9.66 -10.51 -9.14
C PRO A 275 8.76 -11.75 -9.33
N THR A 276 7.89 -11.75 -10.34
CA THR A 276 6.89 -12.83 -10.56
C THR A 276 7.47 -14.16 -11.03
N HIS A 277 8.68 -14.18 -11.57
CA HIS A 277 9.35 -15.41 -11.97
C HIS A 277 9.92 -16.20 -10.79
N LEU A 278 9.97 -15.61 -9.59
CA LEU A 278 10.44 -16.24 -8.36
C LEU A 278 9.25 -16.75 -7.55
N PRO A 279 9.37 -17.93 -6.90
CA PRO A 279 8.31 -18.45 -6.03
C PRO A 279 7.88 -17.43 -4.98
N SER A 280 6.58 -17.31 -4.71
CA SER A 280 6.07 -16.39 -3.69
C SER A 280 6.26 -16.90 -2.26
N THR A 281 6.53 -18.20 -2.08
CA THR A 281 6.58 -18.88 -0.78
C THR A 281 8.00 -19.07 -0.23
N VAL A 282 9.02 -18.62 -0.96
CA VAL A 282 10.43 -18.81 -0.61
C VAL A 282 11.17 -17.49 -0.79
N TRP A 283 11.98 -17.12 0.19
CA TRP A 283 12.84 -15.95 0.04
C TRP A 283 13.93 -16.19 -1.02
N PRO A 284 14.10 -15.30 -2.00
CA PRO A 284 15.11 -15.46 -3.03
C PRO A 284 16.54 -15.24 -2.50
N SER A 285 17.53 -15.72 -3.27
CA SER A 285 18.92 -15.40 -2.98
C SER A 285 19.21 -13.91 -3.20
N THR A 286 20.29 -13.39 -2.64
CA THR A 286 20.72 -12.00 -2.88
C THR A 286 21.09 -11.73 -4.34
N ASP A 287 21.51 -12.76 -5.09
CA ASP A 287 21.81 -12.62 -6.52
C ASP A 287 20.52 -12.46 -7.34
N ASP A 288 19.44 -13.13 -6.93
CA ASP A 288 18.12 -13.02 -7.57
C ASP A 288 17.34 -11.77 -7.11
N TRP A 289 17.61 -11.28 -5.90
CA TRP A 289 16.99 -10.09 -5.33
C TRP A 289 17.96 -9.25 -4.48
N PRO A 290 18.73 -8.34 -5.09
CA PRO A 290 19.73 -7.52 -4.40
C PRO A 290 19.18 -6.20 -3.82
N HIS A 291 17.92 -5.88 -4.09
CA HIS A 291 17.38 -4.53 -3.94
C HIS A 291 17.02 -4.18 -2.50
N SER A 292 16.39 -5.08 -1.77
CA SER A 292 15.93 -4.87 -0.38
C SER A 292 15.83 -6.21 0.35
N ASP A 293 15.69 -6.17 1.67
CA ASP A 293 15.24 -7.34 2.43
C ASP A 293 13.73 -7.55 2.33
N HIS A 294 13.00 -6.68 1.63
CA HIS A 294 11.60 -6.86 1.25
C HIS A 294 11.43 -7.05 -0.25
N ARG A 295 10.34 -7.71 -0.67
CA ARG A 295 9.89 -7.84 -2.06
C ARG A 295 8.64 -6.96 -2.28
N PRO A 296 8.53 -6.24 -3.41
CA PRO A 296 7.35 -5.44 -3.69
C PRO A 296 6.11 -6.30 -3.89
N VAL A 297 4.96 -5.79 -3.48
CA VAL A 297 3.65 -6.33 -3.90
C VAL A 297 3.04 -5.33 -4.87
N LEU A 298 2.58 -5.81 -6.03
CA LEU A 298 1.88 -5.02 -7.03
C LEU A 298 0.49 -5.59 -7.22
N ALA A 299 -0.53 -4.74 -7.21
CA ALA A 299 -1.91 -5.10 -7.50
C ALA A 299 -2.51 -4.16 -8.53
N ILE A 300 -3.32 -4.72 -9.42
CA ILE A 300 -4.20 -3.94 -10.30
C ILE A 300 -5.60 -4.05 -9.72
N LEU A 301 -6.24 -2.92 -9.45
CA LEU A 301 -7.57 -2.83 -8.89
C LEU A 301 -8.51 -2.23 -9.93
N SER A 302 -9.67 -2.84 -10.17
CA SER A 302 -10.77 -2.16 -10.85
C SER A 302 -11.40 -1.17 -9.88
N VAL A 303 -11.69 0.04 -10.37
CA VAL A 303 -12.45 1.04 -9.65
C VAL A 303 -13.80 1.21 -10.33
N THR A 304 -14.87 0.84 -9.63
CA THR A 304 -16.23 0.91 -10.17
C THR A 304 -17.07 1.93 -9.45
N GLU A 305 -17.97 2.55 -10.19
CA GLU A 305 -19.04 3.34 -9.60
C GLU A 305 -19.92 2.46 -8.73
N THR A 306 -20.12 2.86 -7.48
CA THR A 306 -21.15 2.24 -6.66
C THR A 306 -22.39 3.11 -6.72
N THR A 307 -23.43 2.63 -7.39
CA THR A 307 -24.76 3.19 -7.21
C THR A 307 -25.17 2.94 -5.78
N GLN A 308 -25.03 3.95 -4.91
CA GLN A 308 -25.76 3.97 -3.65
C GLN A 308 -27.23 3.77 -4.02
N PRO A 309 -27.97 2.79 -3.47
CA PRO A 309 -29.41 2.77 -3.65
C PRO A 309 -29.90 4.11 -3.13
N ALA A 310 -30.53 4.89 -4.01
CA ALA A 310 -31.04 6.22 -3.69
C ALA A 310 -31.74 6.14 -2.34
N ALA A 311 -31.19 6.83 -1.33
CA ALA A 311 -31.85 6.97 -0.05
C ALA A 311 -33.28 7.39 -0.37
N ALA A 312 -34.25 6.53 -0.07
CA ALA A 312 -35.64 6.78 -0.39
C ALA A 312 -35.97 8.15 0.20
N ALA A 313 -36.15 9.14 -0.67
CA ALA A 313 -36.53 10.47 -0.29
C ALA A 313 -37.81 10.33 0.53
N ALA A 314 -37.70 10.50 1.85
CA ALA A 314 -38.86 10.60 2.71
C ALA A 314 -39.58 11.86 2.25
N VAL A 315 -40.64 11.65 1.45
CA VAL A 315 -41.59 12.66 1.02
C VAL A 315 -42.25 13.19 2.30
N ALA A 316 -41.68 14.24 2.88
CA ALA A 316 -42.39 15.06 3.84
C ALA A 316 -43.39 15.90 3.06
N SER A 317 -44.55 15.32 2.77
CA SER A 317 -45.73 16.07 2.38
C SER A 317 -46.17 16.92 3.58
N ALA A 318 -45.91 18.23 3.51
CA ALA A 318 -46.74 19.19 4.21
C ALA A 318 -48.18 19.08 3.70
N PRO A 319 -49.17 19.40 4.54
CA PRO A 319 -49.84 20.65 4.23
C PRO A 319 -50.12 21.53 5.47
N SER A 320 -49.83 22.81 5.24
CA SER A 320 -50.69 23.97 5.42
C SER A 320 -51.39 24.23 6.76
N ALA A 321 -51.08 25.42 7.28
CA ALA A 321 -51.74 26.16 8.32
C ALA A 321 -53.27 26.26 8.21
N VAL A 322 -53.96 26.31 9.36
CA VAL A 322 -55.11 27.20 9.62
C VAL A 322 -55.19 27.53 11.13
N LYS A 323 -55.07 28.84 11.43
CA LYS A 323 -55.49 29.62 12.62
C LYS A 323 -54.90 29.31 14.00
#